data_AF-A0A1G7ZLK5-F1
#
_entry.id   AF-A0A1G7ZLK5-F1
#
_cell.length_a   1.000
_cell.length_b   1.000
_cell.length_c   1.000
_cell.angle_alpha   90.00
_cell.angle_beta   90.00
_cell.angle_gamma   90.00
#
_symmetry.space_group_name_H-M   'P 1'
#
loop_
_entity.id
_entity.type
_entity.pdbx_description
1 polymer ?
#
loop_
_entity_poly.entity_id
_entity_poly.type
_entity_poly.pdbx_seq_one_letter_code
_entity_poly.pdbx_strand_id
1 'polypeptide(L)'
;MQYLYLHRITNNKQQEAQYVYRFDDHRLSPGNLVIRKLFYCMLQALQDELTDVEIEYNDAEIVKFAGMERAVAFLTLMGAQKAEQREYRKDGVLLSRTFTTKLTPERLTYFFGLQDLDEVYRLRFLAGEEERIHLYFASTLSCRLSFQKEETFLALLERHRVPHKILEAKR
;
A
#
# COMPACT_ATOMS: atom_id res chain seq x y z
N MET A 1 16.35 15.59 12.28
CA MET A 1 15.13 14.80 12.02
C MET A 1 15.17 14.40 10.55
N GLN A 2 15.09 13.10 10.24
CA GLN A 2 15.11 12.62 8.86
C GLN A 2 13.70 12.80 8.26
N TYR A 3 13.59 13.56 7.19
CA TYR A 3 12.34 13.77 6.46
C TYR A 3 12.17 12.65 5.44
N LEU A 4 10.96 12.14 5.25
CA LEU A 4 10.63 11.31 4.09
C LEU A 4 10.61 12.18 2.83
N TYR A 5 11.24 11.71 1.76
CA TYR A 5 11.11 12.33 0.44
C TYR A 5 9.91 11.75 -0.29
N LEU A 6 8.93 12.62 -0.54
CA LEU A 6 7.74 12.29 -1.31
C LEU A 6 7.86 12.93 -2.69
N HIS A 7 8.06 12.10 -3.71
CA HIS A 7 8.15 12.54 -5.10
C HIS A 7 6.73 12.79 -5.60
N ARG A 8 6.42 14.04 -5.89
CA ARG A 8 5.12 14.47 -6.41
C ARG A 8 5.17 14.53 -7.93
N ILE A 9 4.22 13.85 -8.57
CA ILE A 9 4.03 13.82 -10.03
C ILE A 9 2.65 14.36 -10.32
N THR A 10 2.55 15.48 -11.03
CA THR A 10 1.26 16.09 -11.38
C THR A 10 0.74 15.59 -12.73
N ASN A 11 -0.56 15.35 -12.81
CA ASN A 11 -1.28 15.15 -14.05
C ASN A 11 -2.44 16.15 -14.20
N ASN A 12 -2.13 17.32 -14.77
CA ASN A 12 -3.10 18.39 -14.97
C ASN A 12 -4.30 18.00 -15.83
N LYS A 13 -4.15 17.04 -16.76
CA LYS A 13 -5.27 16.59 -17.61
C LYS A 13 -6.33 15.83 -16.83
N GLN A 14 -5.90 15.05 -15.83
CA GLN A 14 -6.78 14.25 -14.99
C GLN A 14 -7.07 14.94 -13.65
N GLN A 15 -6.49 16.12 -13.40
CA GLN A 15 -6.55 16.82 -12.12
C GLN A 15 -6.11 15.96 -10.93
N GLU A 16 -5.03 15.20 -11.15
CA GLU A 16 -4.48 14.26 -10.18
C GLU A 16 -3.04 14.57 -9.82
N ALA A 17 -2.66 14.20 -8.60
CA ALA A 17 -1.30 14.14 -8.13
C ALA A 17 -0.98 12.73 -7.65
N GLN A 18 0.19 12.23 -8.01
CA GLN A 18 0.74 11.00 -7.46
C GLN A 18 1.88 11.34 -6.51
N TYR A 19 1.86 10.76 -5.33
CA TYR A 19 2.95 10.83 -4.36
C TYR A 19 3.63 9.47 -4.29
N VAL A 20 4.96 9.46 -4.44
CA VAL A 20 5.77 8.25 -4.40
C VAL A 20 6.84 8.40 -3.32
N TYR A 21 6.85 7.47 -2.37
CA TYR A 21 7.95 7.23 -1.45
C TYR A 21 8.77 6.03 -1.94
N ARG A 22 10.09 6.19 -1.96
CA ARG A 22 11.05 5.12 -2.28
C ARG A 22 11.79 4.74 -1.01
N PHE A 23 11.79 3.47 -0.68
CA PHE A 23 12.43 2.98 0.55
C PHE A 23 13.96 3.15 0.51
N ASP A 24 14.56 3.03 -0.68
CA ASP A 24 15.99 3.22 -0.91
C ASP A 24 16.48 4.63 -0.57
N ASP A 25 15.60 5.65 -0.58
CA ASP A 25 15.98 7.03 -0.27
C ASP A 25 16.42 7.19 1.20
N HIS A 26 15.97 6.32 2.11
CA HIS A 26 16.18 6.49 3.56
C HIS A 26 16.62 5.23 4.31
N ARG A 27 16.65 4.05 3.66
CA ARG A 27 16.93 2.73 4.29
C ARG A 27 16.06 2.46 5.53
N LEU A 28 14.86 3.03 5.59
CA LEU A 28 13.93 2.78 6.69
C LEU A 28 13.25 1.43 6.49
N SER A 29 13.14 0.65 7.57
CA SER A 29 12.39 -0.61 7.55
C SER A 29 10.89 -0.36 7.29
N PRO A 30 10.20 -1.26 6.59
CA PRO A 30 8.74 -1.23 6.42
C PRO A 30 7.93 -1.15 7.73
N GLY A 31 8.42 -1.75 8.82
CA GLY A 31 7.82 -1.63 10.16
C GLY A 31 8.00 -0.26 10.84
N ASN A 32 8.79 0.65 10.24
CA ASN A 32 9.04 1.96 10.81
C ASN A 32 7.73 2.75 10.99
N LEU A 33 7.53 3.30 12.19
CA LEU A 33 6.31 4.00 12.56
C LEU A 33 5.96 5.16 11.61
N VAL A 34 6.96 5.87 11.08
CA VAL A 34 6.75 6.99 10.16
C VAL A 34 6.24 6.50 8.81
N ILE A 35 6.75 5.38 8.31
CA ILE A 35 6.27 4.77 7.05
C ILE A 35 4.85 4.24 7.23
N ARG A 36 4.54 3.60 8.35
CA ARG A 36 3.17 3.16 8.68
C ARG A 36 2.20 4.33 8.74
N LYS A 37 2.58 5.44 9.40
CA LYS A 37 1.76 6.66 9.41
C LYS A 37 1.56 7.24 8.02
N LEU A 38 2.59 7.24 7.16
CA LEU A 38 2.45 7.64 5.76
C LEU A 38 1.38 6.79 5.05
N PHE A 39 1.48 5.46 5.17
CA PHE A 39 0.48 4.54 4.61
C PHE A 39 -0.93 4.80 5.17
N TYR A 40 -1.06 5.04 6.47
CA TYR A 40 -2.35 5.38 7.09
C TYR A 40 -2.92 6.70 6.58
N CYS A 41 -2.08 7.70 6.32
CA CYS A 41 -2.54 8.95 5.71
C CYS A 41 -3.07 8.72 4.30
N MET A 42 -2.42 7.83 3.52
CA MET A 42 -2.91 7.45 2.19
C MET A 42 -4.27 6.74 2.27
N LEU A 43 -4.40 5.73 3.13
CA LEU A 43 -5.67 5.03 3.35
C LEU A 43 -6.76 6.00 3.81
N GLN A 44 -6.48 6.83 4.81
CA GLN A 44 -7.47 7.73 5.39
C GLN A 44 -7.94 8.81 4.39
N ALA A 45 -7.08 9.27 3.48
CA ALA A 45 -7.46 10.20 2.43
C ALA A 45 -8.40 9.59 1.39
N LEU A 46 -8.23 8.29 1.09
CA LEU A 46 -8.89 7.62 -0.03
C LEU A 46 -9.98 6.62 0.37
N GLN A 47 -10.14 6.29 1.66
CA GLN A 47 -10.99 5.19 2.15
C GLN A 47 -12.44 5.20 1.64
N ASP A 48 -12.99 6.37 1.32
CA ASP A 48 -14.36 6.56 0.81
C ASP A 48 -14.49 6.24 -0.69
N GLU A 49 -13.37 6.15 -1.40
CA GLU A 49 -13.31 5.81 -2.83
C GLU A 49 -12.81 4.38 -3.08
N LEU A 50 -12.09 3.79 -2.12
CA LEU A 50 -11.51 2.45 -2.26
C LEU A 50 -12.58 1.38 -2.21
N THR A 51 -12.65 0.55 -3.25
CA THR A 51 -13.64 -0.51 -3.40
C THR A 51 -13.04 -1.90 -3.23
N ASP A 52 -11.80 -2.10 -3.66
CA ASP A 52 -11.16 -3.42 -3.76
C ASP A 52 -9.69 -3.33 -3.33
N VAL A 53 -9.14 -4.49 -2.95
CA VAL A 53 -7.72 -4.68 -2.69
C VAL A 53 -7.24 -5.92 -3.43
N GLU A 54 -6.17 -5.76 -4.19
CA GLU A 54 -5.40 -6.85 -4.80
C GLU A 54 -4.15 -7.11 -3.96
N ILE A 55 -3.90 -8.39 -3.70
CA ILE A 55 -2.83 -8.85 -2.83
C ILE A 55 -1.96 -9.82 -3.62
N GLU A 56 -0.65 -9.56 -3.66
CA GLU A 56 0.36 -10.48 -4.17
C GLU A 56 1.19 -11.06 -3.03
N TYR A 57 1.29 -12.38 -2.95
CA TYR A 57 2.02 -13.06 -1.89
C TYR A 57 2.66 -14.37 -2.35
N ASN A 58 3.57 -14.90 -1.55
CA ASN A 58 4.12 -16.24 -1.66
C ASN A 58 3.92 -16.97 -0.33
N ASP A 59 3.44 -18.22 -0.36
CA ASP A 59 3.14 -18.98 0.86
C ASP A 59 4.34 -19.10 1.80
N ALA A 60 5.53 -19.38 1.25
CA ALA A 60 6.72 -19.59 2.04
C ALA A 60 7.22 -18.27 2.65
N GLU A 61 7.22 -17.18 1.88
CA GLU A 61 7.68 -15.88 2.41
C GLU A 61 6.70 -15.29 3.44
N ILE A 62 5.38 -15.34 3.21
CA ILE A 62 4.43 -14.83 4.23
C ILE A 62 4.54 -15.60 5.55
N VAL A 63 4.74 -16.93 5.49
CA VAL A 63 4.95 -17.75 6.70
C VAL A 63 6.29 -17.43 7.36
N LYS A 64 7.33 -17.16 6.59
CA LYS A 64 8.66 -16.79 7.11
C LYS A 64 8.65 -15.43 7.80
N PHE A 65 7.90 -14.44 7.29
CA PHE A 65 7.82 -13.10 7.88
C PHE A 65 6.83 -13.04 9.06
N ALA A 66 5.61 -13.55 8.88
CA ALA A 66 4.53 -13.39 9.85
C ALA A 66 4.36 -14.58 10.81
N GLY A 67 4.92 -15.74 10.47
CA GLY A 67 4.60 -17.01 11.10
C GLY A 67 3.34 -17.65 10.51
N MET A 68 3.21 -18.98 10.63
CA MET A 68 2.12 -19.76 10.04
C MET A 68 0.73 -19.26 10.48
N GLU A 69 0.53 -19.05 11.79
CA GLU A 69 -0.76 -18.66 12.35
C GLU A 69 -1.24 -17.31 11.80
N ARG A 70 -0.37 -16.29 11.82
CA ARG A 70 -0.71 -14.95 11.31
C ARG A 70 -0.90 -14.95 9.80
N ALA A 71 -0.07 -15.69 9.06
CA ALA A 71 -0.23 -15.84 7.61
C ALA A 71 -1.60 -16.42 7.23
N VAL A 72 -2.01 -17.50 7.90
CA VAL A 72 -3.33 -18.11 7.68
C VAL A 72 -4.45 -17.16 8.07
N ALA A 73 -4.34 -16.47 9.21
CA ALA A 73 -5.34 -15.51 9.67
C ALA A 73 -5.52 -14.36 8.67
N PHE A 74 -4.41 -13.79 8.18
CA PHE A 74 -4.41 -12.74 7.16
C PHE A 74 -5.09 -13.21 5.87
N LEU A 75 -4.64 -14.32 5.29
CA LEU A 75 -5.19 -14.83 4.02
C LEU A 75 -6.67 -15.20 4.15
N THR A 76 -7.08 -15.70 5.32
CA THR A 76 -8.49 -15.98 5.62
C THR A 76 -9.32 -14.70 5.68
N LEU A 77 -8.86 -13.70 6.43
CA LEU A 77 -9.54 -12.40 6.54
C LEU A 77 -9.66 -11.71 5.18
N MET A 78 -8.60 -11.75 4.39
CA MET A 78 -8.57 -11.23 3.02
C MET A 78 -9.36 -12.09 2.04
N GLY A 79 -9.85 -13.26 2.45
CA GLY A 79 -10.72 -14.10 1.64
C GLY A 79 -10.00 -14.78 0.47
N ALA A 80 -8.70 -15.05 0.61
CA ALA A 80 -7.90 -15.73 -0.42
C ALA A 80 -8.53 -17.06 -0.88
N GLN A 81 -9.20 -17.80 0.03
CA GLN A 81 -9.86 -19.07 -0.29
C GLN A 81 -11.13 -18.93 -1.14
N LYS A 82 -11.77 -17.75 -1.14
CA LYS A 82 -13.02 -17.49 -1.87
C LYS A 82 -12.80 -16.72 -3.17
N ALA A 83 -11.66 -16.05 -3.29
CA ALA A 83 -11.31 -15.27 -4.46
C ALA A 83 -10.68 -16.18 -5.54
N GLU A 84 -10.91 -15.82 -6.80
CA GLU A 84 -10.13 -16.38 -7.90
C GLU A 84 -8.66 -15.99 -7.73
N GLN A 85 -7.77 -16.97 -7.82
CA GLN A 85 -6.33 -16.76 -7.69
C GLN A 85 -5.65 -16.92 -9.04
N ARG A 86 -4.70 -16.03 -9.30
CA ARG A 86 -3.77 -16.14 -10.43
C ARG A 86 -2.39 -16.49 -9.91
N GLU A 87 -1.82 -17.58 -10.43
CA GLU A 87 -0.46 -18.00 -10.11
C GLU A 87 0.55 -17.45 -11.11
N TYR A 88 1.70 -16.99 -10.61
CA TYR A 88 2.86 -16.63 -11.41
C TYR A 88 3.93 -17.69 -11.22
N ARG A 89 4.24 -18.41 -12.30
CA ARG A 89 5.25 -19.48 -12.31
C ARG A 89 6.35 -19.16 -13.30
N LYS A 90 7.57 -19.56 -12.96
CA LYS A 90 8.74 -19.52 -13.85
C LYS A 90 9.46 -20.86 -13.76
N ASP A 91 9.68 -21.50 -14.91
CA ASP A 91 10.38 -22.80 -14.99
C ASP A 91 9.77 -23.87 -14.05
N GLY A 92 8.43 -23.88 -13.93
CA GLY A 92 7.69 -24.79 -13.05
C GLY A 92 7.63 -24.36 -11.58
N VAL A 93 8.43 -23.38 -11.15
CA VAL A 93 8.49 -22.86 -9.78
C VAL A 93 7.42 -21.79 -9.57
N LEU A 94 6.63 -21.92 -8.51
CA LEU A 94 5.68 -20.89 -8.08
C LEU A 94 6.43 -19.72 -7.44
N LEU A 95 6.30 -18.53 -8.05
CA LEU A 95 6.91 -17.31 -7.56
C LEU A 95 5.95 -16.55 -6.63
N SER A 96 4.72 -16.33 -7.06
CA SER A 96 3.70 -15.63 -6.29
C SER A 96 2.29 -16.02 -6.73
N ARG A 97 1.31 -15.66 -5.91
CA ARG A 97 -0.11 -15.66 -6.26
C ARG A 97 -0.68 -14.27 -6.07
N THR A 98 -1.62 -13.90 -6.92
CA THR A 98 -2.45 -12.72 -6.74
C THR A 98 -3.91 -13.09 -6.62
N PHE A 99 -4.62 -12.37 -5.77
CA PHE A 99 -6.08 -12.37 -5.77
C PHE A 99 -6.59 -10.97 -5.45
N THR A 100 -7.81 -10.69 -5.90
CA THR A 100 -8.50 -9.42 -5.66
C THR A 100 -9.77 -9.67 -4.89
N THR A 101 -10.07 -8.79 -3.94
CA THR A 101 -11.26 -8.90 -3.12
C THR A 101 -11.82 -7.53 -2.75
N LYS A 102 -13.11 -7.49 -2.38
CA LYS A 102 -13.75 -6.26 -1.90
C LYS A 102 -13.08 -5.74 -0.63
N LEU A 103 -12.83 -4.44 -0.56
CA LEU A 103 -12.30 -3.80 0.63
C LEU A 103 -13.45 -3.51 1.61
N THR A 104 -13.82 -4.52 2.40
CA THR A 104 -14.84 -4.37 3.43
C THR A 104 -14.33 -3.49 4.59
N PRO A 105 -15.22 -2.89 5.41
CA PRO A 105 -14.79 -2.12 6.58
C PRO A 105 -13.90 -2.91 7.55
N GLU A 106 -14.14 -4.21 7.71
CA GLU A 106 -13.32 -5.11 8.52
C GLU A 106 -11.89 -5.23 7.96
N ARG A 107 -11.75 -5.43 6.64
CA ARG A 107 -10.44 -5.51 5.97
C ARG A 107 -9.71 -4.17 5.99
N LEU A 108 -10.44 -3.07 5.79
CA LEU A 108 -9.89 -1.73 5.91
C LEU A 108 -9.35 -1.48 7.32
N THR A 109 -10.12 -1.87 8.35
CA THR A 109 -9.70 -1.76 9.76
C THR A 109 -8.42 -2.55 10.03
N TYR A 110 -8.29 -3.74 9.45
CA TYR A 110 -7.05 -4.52 9.54
C TYR A 110 -5.84 -3.75 8.99
N PHE A 111 -5.96 -3.09 7.83
CA PHE A 111 -4.86 -2.31 7.26
C PHE A 111 -4.45 -1.10 8.11
N PHE A 112 -5.37 -0.48 8.83
CA PHE A 112 -5.06 0.56 9.84
C PHE A 112 -4.35 0.02 11.09
N GLY A 113 -4.41 -1.30 11.32
CA GLY A 113 -3.78 -1.99 12.44
C GLY A 113 -2.41 -2.60 12.14
N LEU A 114 -1.90 -2.49 10.90
CA LEU A 114 -0.67 -3.16 10.49
C LEU A 114 0.54 -2.78 11.34
N GLN A 115 1.29 -3.79 11.76
CA GLN A 115 2.55 -3.58 12.50
C GLN A 115 3.74 -3.51 11.57
N ASP A 116 3.67 -4.22 10.45
CA ASP A 116 4.62 -4.17 9.36
C ASP A 116 3.88 -4.06 8.02
N LEU A 117 4.51 -3.42 7.04
CA LEU A 117 4.00 -3.26 5.69
C LEU A 117 4.55 -4.33 4.73
N ASP A 118 5.52 -5.14 5.15
CA ASP A 118 6.15 -6.16 4.31
C ASP A 118 5.56 -7.57 4.46
N GLU A 119 4.37 -7.69 5.06
CA GLU A 119 3.70 -8.99 5.25
C GLU A 119 3.42 -9.72 3.92
N VAL A 120 3.30 -8.97 2.82
CA VAL A 120 3.08 -9.49 1.46
C VAL A 120 3.97 -8.77 0.43
N TYR A 121 4.10 -9.36 -0.76
CA TYR A 121 4.90 -8.75 -1.82
C TYR A 121 4.26 -7.49 -2.40
N ARG A 122 2.93 -7.46 -2.53
CA ARG A 122 2.24 -6.30 -3.09
C ARG A 122 0.86 -6.12 -2.48
N LEU A 123 0.52 -4.87 -2.21
CA LEU A 123 -0.84 -4.42 -1.96
C LEU A 123 -1.19 -3.35 -2.99
N ARG A 124 -2.33 -3.52 -3.68
CA ARG A 124 -2.92 -2.50 -4.55
C ARG A 124 -4.34 -2.23 -4.10
N PHE A 125 -4.61 -1.00 -3.70
CA PHE A 125 -5.96 -0.56 -3.36
C PHE A 125 -6.56 0.14 -4.58
N LEU A 126 -7.78 -0.25 -4.90
CA LEU A 126 -8.43 0.12 -6.15
C LEU A 126 -9.72 0.92 -5.87
N ALA A 127 -10.02 1.88 -6.74
CA ALA A 127 -11.34 2.48 -6.90
C ALA A 127 -11.92 1.97 -8.23
N GLY A 128 -12.75 0.93 -8.18
CA GLY A 128 -13.10 0.15 -9.36
C GLY A 128 -11.87 -0.58 -9.92
N GLU A 129 -11.49 -0.28 -11.16
CA GLU A 129 -10.30 -0.85 -11.81
C GLU A 129 -9.05 0.05 -11.66
N GLU A 130 -9.21 1.25 -11.12
CA GLU A 130 -8.14 2.23 -11.02
C GLU A 130 -7.31 2.05 -9.75
N GLU A 131 -6.01 1.93 -9.89
CA GLU A 131 -5.09 1.90 -8.76
C GLU A 131 -4.97 3.27 -8.08
N ARG A 132 -5.26 3.29 -6.78
CA ARG A 132 -5.23 4.49 -5.93
C ARG A 132 -4.10 4.45 -4.91
N ILE A 133 -3.77 3.28 -4.37
CA ILE A 133 -2.61 3.11 -3.48
C ILE A 133 -1.87 1.86 -3.90
N HIS A 134 -0.55 1.93 -3.94
CA HIS A 134 0.31 0.81 -4.28
C HIS A 134 1.48 0.73 -3.33
N LEU A 135 1.63 -0.42 -2.70
CA LEU A 135 2.78 -0.82 -1.91
C LEU A 135 3.42 -2.03 -2.59
N TYR A 136 4.70 -1.92 -2.95
CA TYR A 136 5.48 -2.99 -3.54
C TYR A 136 6.71 -3.27 -2.68
N PHE A 137 6.84 -4.52 -2.23
CA PHE A 137 7.85 -5.12 -1.34
C PHE A 137 9.03 -4.22 -1.00
N ALA A 138 8.90 -3.40 0.04
CA ALA A 138 9.94 -2.49 0.54
C ALA A 138 10.68 -1.69 -0.55
N SER A 139 10.04 -1.44 -1.69
CA SER A 139 10.60 -0.79 -2.86
C SER A 139 9.94 0.57 -3.03
N THR A 140 8.61 0.58 -3.15
CA THR A 140 7.83 1.80 -3.31
C THR A 140 6.53 1.75 -2.53
N LEU A 141 6.17 2.89 -1.94
CA LEU A 141 4.82 3.17 -1.45
C LEU A 141 4.30 4.40 -2.17
N SER A 142 3.14 4.31 -2.81
CA SER A 142 2.59 5.43 -3.56
C SER A 142 1.08 5.53 -3.46
N CYS A 143 0.56 6.74 -3.66
CA CYS A 143 -0.87 6.96 -3.84
C CYS A 143 -1.14 7.95 -4.99
N ARG A 144 -2.31 7.81 -5.62
CA ARG A 144 -2.83 8.72 -6.63
C ARG A 144 -4.11 9.36 -6.10
N LEU A 145 -4.11 10.68 -6.07
CA LEU A 145 -5.14 11.51 -5.46
C LEU A 145 -5.67 12.49 -6.49
N SER A 146 -6.97 12.80 -6.43
CA SER A 146 -7.47 14.04 -7.04
C SER A 146 -6.89 15.25 -6.31
N PHE A 147 -6.86 16.43 -6.94
CA PHE A 147 -6.40 17.65 -6.26
C PHE A 147 -7.20 17.99 -4.98
N GLN A 148 -8.48 17.64 -4.93
CA GLN A 148 -9.27 17.80 -3.71
C GLN A 148 -8.78 16.88 -2.58
N LYS A 149 -8.46 15.62 -2.90
CA LYS A 149 -7.95 14.65 -1.92
C LYS A 149 -6.49 14.90 -1.54
N GLU A 150 -5.73 15.56 -2.42
CA GLU A 150 -4.36 16.01 -2.13
C GLU A 150 -4.32 16.95 -0.92
N GLU A 151 -5.20 17.94 -0.84
CA GLU A 151 -5.28 18.83 0.32
C GLU A 151 -5.57 18.06 1.62
N THR A 152 -6.53 17.12 1.58
CA THR A 152 -6.82 16.24 2.72
C THR A 152 -5.61 15.39 3.11
N PHE A 153 -4.91 14.81 2.13
CA PHE A 153 -3.72 13.99 2.38
C PHE A 153 -2.60 14.80 3.04
N LEU A 154 -2.31 16.01 2.56
CA LEU A 154 -1.29 16.87 3.14
C LEU A 154 -1.65 17.28 4.57
N ALA A 155 -2.91 17.63 4.84
CA ALA A 155 -3.38 17.93 6.20
C ALA A 155 -3.26 16.71 7.13
N LEU A 156 -3.48 15.50 6.62
CA LEU A 156 -3.29 14.26 7.39
C LEU A 156 -1.82 14.02 7.74
N LEU A 157 -0.89 14.28 6.81
CA LEU A 157 0.55 14.16 7.08
C LEU A 157 0.97 15.08 8.24
N GLU A 158 0.49 16.32 8.25
CA GLU A 158 0.75 17.28 9.32
C GLU A 158 0.12 16.84 10.65
N ARG A 159 -1.17 16.46 10.63
CA ARG A 159 -1.92 16.00 11.80
C ARG A 159 -1.25 14.80 12.47
N HIS A 160 -0.78 13.84 11.68
CA HIS A 160 -0.10 12.63 12.18
C HIS A 160 1.39 12.83 12.46
N ARG A 161 1.91 14.04 12.23
CA ARG A 161 3.31 14.43 12.40
C ARG A 161 4.25 13.52 11.60
N VAL A 162 3.92 13.28 10.34
CA VAL A 162 4.80 12.57 9.39
C VAL A 162 5.84 13.56 8.89
N PRO A 163 7.13 13.46 9.29
CA PRO A 163 8.17 14.35 8.77
C PRO A 163 8.37 14.08 7.28
N HIS A 164 7.99 15.02 6.42
CA HIS A 164 8.08 14.86 4.98
C HIS A 164 8.64 16.10 4.29
N LYS A 165 9.21 15.89 3.10
CA LYS A 165 9.59 16.93 2.15
C LYS A 165 9.06 16.51 0.79
N ILE A 166 8.31 17.40 0.16
CA ILE A 166 7.79 17.20 -1.19
C ILE A 166 8.91 17.54 -2.19
N LEU A 167 9.19 16.62 -3.09
CA LEU A 167 10.09 16.81 -4.21
C LEU A 167 9.27 16.81 -5.50
N GLU A 168 9.33 17.90 -6.27
CA GLU A 168 8.69 17.94 -7.59
C GLU A 168 9.47 17.06 -8.56
N ALA A 169 8.85 15.99 -9.03
CA ALA A 169 9.43 15.16 -10.08
C ALA A 169 9.21 15.86 -11.43
N LYS A 170 10.30 16.25 -12.09
CA LYS A 170 10.23 16.68 -13.49
C LYS A 170 9.89 15.44 -14.33
N ARG A 171 8.82 15.55 -15.13
CA ARG A 171 8.48 14.55 -16.14
C ARG A 171 9.60 14.36 -17.15
#